data_AF-E3BIV6-F1
#
_entry.id   AF-E3BIV6-F1
#
_cell.length_a   1.000
_cell.length_b   1.000
_cell.length_c   1.000
_cell.angle_alpha   90.00
_cell.angle_beta   90.00
_cell.angle_gamma   90.00
#
_symmetry.space_group_name_H-M   'P 1'
#
loop_
_entity.id
_entity.type
_entity.pdbx_description
1 polymer ?
#
loop_
_entity_poly.entity_id
_entity_poly.type
_entity_poly.pdbx_seq_one_letter_code
_entity_poly.pdbx_strand_id
1 'polypeptide(L)'
;MKHRDPKIRLAKNFMEHVWLERSHEGLDEFLSSKVLVKSPVKQNVGVDTLESAFSVWFRGFPCLRYREKKIQIIDDRVNIDWEVTGNHLGKFFGFTATGKPVQYSGNTELVMFDGKIHLYSADVKLSSVIQQISPDAIVTPPTAGDDIHMRVNQILALNLTKRQIDCLALLCLRCDNSIISSKLNISYNTFRTHIERTLPFIGLSSKKEVFDWALSNHVLELLIHIALEKVR
;
A
#
# COMPACT_ATOMS: atom_id res chain seq x y z
N MET A 1 -11.25 -15.32 27.02
CA MET A 1 -10.51 -14.12 27.50
C MET A 1 -9.88 -13.27 26.38
N LYS A 2 -10.47 -13.17 25.17
CA LYS A 2 -9.88 -12.44 24.02
C LYS A 2 -9.90 -10.90 24.13
N HIS A 3 -10.63 -10.33 25.10
CA HIS A 3 -10.80 -8.87 25.22
C HIS A 3 -9.66 -8.13 25.96
N ARG A 4 -8.60 -8.82 26.42
CA ARG A 4 -7.50 -8.20 27.18
C ARG A 4 -6.15 -8.18 26.45
N ASP A 5 -6.11 -8.57 25.18
CA ASP A 5 -4.85 -8.55 24.44
C ASP A 5 -4.41 -7.08 24.17
N PRO A 6 -3.19 -6.69 24.60
CA PRO A 6 -2.70 -5.33 24.39
C PRO A 6 -2.66 -4.93 22.91
N LYS A 7 -2.48 -5.89 21.99
CA LYS A 7 -2.50 -5.66 20.54
C LYS A 7 -3.89 -5.31 20.04
N ILE A 8 -4.93 -6.01 20.52
CA ILE A 8 -6.33 -5.66 20.21
C ILE A 8 -6.66 -4.27 20.74
N ARG A 9 -6.18 -3.92 21.94
CA ARG A 9 -6.39 -2.58 22.50
C ARG A 9 -5.68 -1.50 21.67
N LEU A 10 -4.42 -1.71 21.29
CA LEU A 10 -3.68 -0.78 20.44
C LEU A 10 -4.39 -0.59 19.09
N ALA A 11 -4.81 -1.69 18.46
CA ALA A 11 -5.54 -1.67 17.21
C ALA A 11 -6.84 -0.86 17.29
N LYS A 12 -7.65 -1.10 18.33
CA LYS A 12 -8.91 -0.38 18.55
C LYS A 12 -8.68 1.11 18.77
N ASN A 13 -7.76 1.46 19.68
CA ASN A 13 -7.46 2.86 19.97
C ASN A 13 -6.98 3.58 18.71
N PHE A 14 -6.12 2.93 17.92
CA PHE A 14 -5.67 3.48 16.64
C PHE A 14 -6.83 3.69 15.65
N MET A 15 -7.71 2.70 15.48
CA MET A 15 -8.86 2.82 14.56
C MET A 15 -9.88 3.85 15.03
N GLU A 16 -10.10 3.98 16.34
CA GLU A 16 -10.95 5.00 16.96
C GLU A 16 -10.39 6.41 16.74
N HIS A 17 -9.12 6.62 17.07
CA HIS A 17 -8.39 7.88 16.85
C HIS A 17 -8.49 8.36 15.40
N VAL A 18 -8.28 7.45 14.45
CA VAL A 18 -8.34 7.77 13.03
C VAL A 18 -9.77 7.96 12.55
N TRP A 19 -10.66 6.98 12.72
CA TRP A 19 -11.93 6.93 11.98
C TRP A 19 -13.11 7.53 12.73
N LEU A 20 -13.08 7.55 14.07
CA LEU A 20 -14.14 8.11 14.90
C LEU A 20 -13.80 9.54 15.31
N GLU A 21 -12.59 9.76 15.83
CA GLU A 21 -12.14 11.09 16.26
C GLU A 21 -11.64 11.95 15.09
N ARG A 22 -11.27 11.31 13.95
CA ARG A 22 -10.74 11.97 12.75
C ARG A 22 -9.49 12.80 13.03
N SER A 23 -8.70 12.34 14.00
CA SER A 23 -7.45 12.95 14.37
C SER A 23 -6.30 12.39 13.54
N HIS A 24 -5.46 13.30 13.04
CA HIS A 24 -4.23 12.97 12.31
C HIS A 24 -2.99 13.29 13.15
N GLU A 25 -3.15 13.94 14.30
CA GLU A 25 -2.08 14.24 15.24
C GLU A 25 -1.77 13.01 16.11
N GLY A 26 -0.52 12.84 16.57
CA GLY A 26 -0.15 11.75 17.47
C GLY A 26 -0.15 10.35 16.84
N LEU A 27 -0.19 10.23 15.51
CA LEU A 27 -0.12 8.93 14.84
C LEU A 27 1.19 8.18 15.13
N ASP A 28 2.26 8.89 15.45
CA ASP A 28 3.55 8.35 15.91
C ASP A 28 3.45 7.65 17.27
N GLU A 29 2.42 7.91 18.08
CA GLU A 29 2.13 7.18 19.31
C GLU A 29 1.69 5.74 19.01
N PHE A 30 1.03 5.50 17.88
CA PHE A 30 0.51 4.19 17.47
C PHE A 30 1.45 3.47 16.50
N LEU A 31 2.05 4.22 15.57
CA LEU A 31 2.76 3.70 14.42
C LEU A 31 4.27 3.72 14.64
N SER A 32 4.94 2.73 14.06
CA SER A 32 6.39 2.81 13.86
C SER A 32 6.70 3.93 12.86
N SER A 33 7.83 4.63 13.04
CA SER A 33 8.29 5.64 12.08
C SER A 33 8.54 5.08 10.68
N LYS A 34 8.68 3.74 10.57
CA LYS A 34 8.83 2.99 9.31
C LYS A 34 7.60 2.13 8.99
N VAL A 35 6.41 2.53 9.41
CA VAL A 35 5.18 1.78 9.13
C VAL A 35 4.99 1.61 7.61
N LEU A 36 4.72 0.38 7.18
CA LEU A 36 4.31 0.08 5.82
C LEU A 36 2.79 0.31 5.71
N VAL A 37 2.36 1.11 4.74
CA VAL A 37 0.97 1.46 4.50
C VAL A 37 0.54 0.89 3.16
N LYS A 38 -0.43 -0.02 3.18
CA LYS A 38 -1.13 -0.52 1.99
C LYS A 38 -2.56 -0.04 2.06
N SER A 39 -2.93 0.96 1.27
CA SER A 39 -4.32 1.40 1.15
C SER A 39 -4.77 1.27 -0.29
N PRO A 40 -6.09 1.21 -0.56
CA PRO A 40 -6.60 1.14 -1.93
C PRO A 40 -6.37 2.42 -2.72
N VAL A 41 -5.90 3.48 -2.04
CA VAL A 41 -5.57 4.79 -2.63
C VAL A 41 -4.06 4.90 -2.89
N LYS A 42 -3.22 4.34 -2.02
CA LYS A 42 -1.75 4.38 -2.08
C LYS A 42 -1.11 3.22 -1.31
N GLN A 43 -0.05 2.62 -1.87
CA GLN A 43 0.90 1.80 -1.13
C GLN A 43 2.17 2.63 -0.87
N ASN A 44 2.57 2.82 0.39
CA ASN A 44 3.68 3.71 0.74
C ASN A 44 4.28 3.39 2.13
N VAL A 45 5.43 3.95 2.47
CA VAL A 45 6.08 3.79 3.79
C VAL A 45 6.07 5.14 4.52
N GLY A 46 5.79 5.12 5.82
CA GLY A 46 5.84 6.29 6.70
C GLY A 46 4.47 6.87 7.07
N VAL A 47 4.42 7.56 8.21
CA VAL A 47 3.20 8.04 8.87
C VAL A 47 2.46 9.10 8.04
N ASP A 48 3.19 10.06 7.44
CA ASP A 48 2.63 11.14 6.61
C ASP A 48 1.80 10.62 5.41
N THR A 49 2.11 9.40 4.97
CA THR A 49 1.44 8.77 3.84
C THR A 49 0.07 8.23 4.21
N LEU A 50 -0.10 7.86 5.47
CA LEU A 50 -1.35 7.35 6.02
C LEU A 50 -2.33 8.50 6.30
N GLU A 51 -1.85 9.62 6.84
CA GLU A 51 -2.63 10.86 6.97
C GLU A 51 -3.21 11.30 5.62
N SER A 52 -2.35 11.35 4.60
CA SER A 52 -2.78 11.70 3.24
C SER A 52 -3.85 10.76 2.70
N ALA A 53 -3.78 9.46 3.01
CA ALA A 53 -4.76 8.48 2.59
C ALA A 53 -6.12 8.70 3.28
N PHE A 54 -6.14 8.93 4.60
CA PHE A 54 -7.38 9.19 5.34
C PHE A 54 -8.05 10.51 4.92
N SER A 55 -7.26 11.55 4.69
CA SER A 55 -7.75 12.86 4.25
C SER A 55 -8.59 12.78 2.97
N VAL A 56 -8.23 11.90 2.02
CA VAL A 56 -9.03 11.68 0.79
C VAL A 56 -10.44 11.17 1.13
N TRP A 57 -10.56 10.24 2.07
CA TRP A 57 -11.84 9.68 2.50
C TRP A 57 -12.65 10.69 3.31
N PHE A 58 -12.04 11.41 4.27
CA PHE A 58 -12.74 12.41 5.07
C PHE A 58 -13.21 13.60 4.23
N ARG A 59 -12.43 14.01 3.23
CA ARG A 59 -12.83 15.06 2.29
C ARG A 59 -14.00 14.61 1.42
N GLY A 60 -13.96 13.38 0.89
CA GLY A 60 -15.05 12.85 0.06
C GLY A 60 -16.34 12.61 0.84
N PHE A 61 -16.19 12.11 2.07
CA PHE A 61 -17.30 11.69 2.94
C PHE A 61 -17.20 12.31 4.35
N PRO A 62 -17.40 13.64 4.49
CA PRO A 62 -17.30 14.33 5.79
C PRO A 62 -18.29 13.84 6.86
N CYS A 63 -19.37 13.18 6.45
CA CYS A 63 -20.36 12.60 7.36
C CYS A 63 -20.25 11.07 7.47
N LEU A 64 -19.09 10.49 7.15
CA LEU A 64 -18.89 9.04 7.27
C LEU A 64 -19.07 8.57 8.72
N ARG A 65 -19.71 7.42 8.88
CA ARG A 65 -19.92 6.69 10.13
C ARG A 65 -19.24 5.34 10.01
N TYR A 66 -18.17 5.16 10.76
CA TYR A 66 -17.37 3.95 10.81
C TYR A 66 -17.89 3.00 11.89
N ARG A 67 -17.88 1.69 11.63
CA ARG A 67 -18.22 0.65 12.61
C ARG A 67 -17.41 -0.62 12.39
N GLU A 68 -16.77 -1.10 13.45
CA GLU A 68 -16.12 -2.40 13.50
C GLU A 68 -17.17 -3.53 13.57
N LYS A 69 -16.99 -4.58 12.76
CA LYS A 69 -17.85 -5.78 12.73
C LYS A 69 -17.22 -6.94 13.44
N LYS A 70 -15.93 -7.15 13.21
CA LYS A 70 -15.21 -8.31 13.72
C LYS A 70 -13.74 -7.96 13.88
N ILE A 71 -13.17 -8.39 15.00
CA ILE A 71 -11.73 -8.32 15.23
C ILE A 71 -11.19 -9.71 15.51
N GLN A 72 -10.12 -10.07 14.83
CA GLN A 72 -9.42 -11.33 15.00
C GLN A 72 -7.94 -11.07 15.21
N ILE A 73 -7.32 -11.81 16.13
CA ILE A 73 -5.89 -11.76 16.37
C ILE A 73 -5.28 -13.14 16.11
N ILE A 74 -4.17 -13.16 15.38
CA ILE A 74 -3.33 -14.33 15.14
C ILE A 74 -1.88 -13.84 15.24
N ASP A 75 -1.16 -14.30 16.26
CA ASP A 75 0.22 -13.90 16.57
C ASP A 75 0.38 -12.37 16.69
N ASP A 76 1.11 -11.76 15.76
CA ASP A 76 1.39 -10.31 15.71
C ASP A 76 0.40 -9.55 14.80
N ARG A 77 -0.63 -10.24 14.30
CA ARG A 77 -1.57 -9.70 13.32
C ARG A 77 -2.95 -9.50 13.92
N VAL A 78 -3.50 -8.30 13.73
CA VAL A 78 -4.89 -7.97 14.05
C VAL A 78 -5.63 -7.67 12.76
N ASN A 79 -6.68 -8.42 12.48
CA ASN A 79 -7.56 -8.21 11.33
C ASN A 79 -8.89 -7.63 11.83
N ILE A 80 -9.33 -6.55 11.19
CA ILE A 80 -10.53 -5.80 11.55
C ILE A 80 -11.43 -5.72 10.34
N ASP A 81 -12.57 -6.39 10.38
CA ASP A 81 -13.65 -6.20 9.41
C ASP A 81 -14.48 -5.00 9.85
N TRP A 82 -14.79 -4.10 8.93
CA TRP A 82 -15.50 -2.86 9.23
C TRP A 82 -16.50 -2.49 8.13
N GLU A 83 -17.47 -1.66 8.50
CA GLU A 83 -18.45 -1.05 7.61
C GLU A 83 -18.46 0.47 7.77
N VAL A 84 -18.72 1.17 6.67
CA VAL A 84 -18.87 2.62 6.62
C VAL A 84 -20.15 2.98 5.87
N THR A 85 -20.85 3.98 6.40
CA THR A 85 -21.96 4.66 5.71
C THR A 85 -21.69 6.16 5.67
N GLY A 86 -22.18 6.88 4.66
CA GLY A 86 -22.01 8.32 4.57
C GLY A 86 -22.66 8.91 3.32
N ASN A 87 -22.43 10.19 3.06
CA ASN A 87 -22.84 10.87 1.84
C ASN A 87 -21.63 11.50 1.15
N HIS A 88 -21.64 11.52 -0.18
CA HIS A 88 -20.58 12.14 -0.98
C HIS A 88 -20.75 13.67 -1.03
N LEU A 89 -20.15 14.36 -0.05
CA LEU A 89 -20.31 15.81 0.16
C LEU A 89 -19.06 16.63 -0.18
N GLY A 90 -17.96 15.99 -0.57
CA GLY A 90 -16.78 16.69 -1.06
C GLY A 90 -16.15 15.97 -2.25
N LYS A 91 -15.01 16.48 -2.72
CA LYS A 91 -14.32 15.91 -3.88
C LYS A 91 -13.71 14.55 -3.52
N PHE A 92 -14.00 13.53 -4.31
CA PHE A 92 -13.44 12.18 -4.15
C PHE A 92 -13.00 11.63 -5.51
N PHE A 93 -11.72 11.26 -5.66
CA PHE A 93 -11.16 10.67 -6.89
C PHE A 93 -11.53 11.40 -8.21
N GLY A 94 -11.51 12.73 -8.19
CA GLY A 94 -11.83 13.56 -9.36
C GLY A 94 -13.31 13.90 -9.52
N PHE A 95 -14.20 13.18 -8.84
CA PHE A 95 -15.63 13.47 -8.83
C PHE A 95 -15.95 14.58 -7.82
N THR A 96 -16.79 15.54 -8.21
CA THR A 96 -17.33 16.57 -7.33
C THR A 96 -18.46 16.00 -6.47
N ALA A 97 -18.77 16.67 -5.36
CA ALA A 97 -19.82 16.24 -4.44
C ALA A 97 -21.15 16.00 -5.18
N THR A 98 -21.74 14.82 -4.99
CA THR A 98 -23.01 14.44 -5.64
C THR A 98 -24.19 14.38 -4.68
N GLY A 99 -23.94 14.44 -3.37
CA GLY A 99 -24.96 14.29 -2.33
C GLY A 99 -25.49 12.86 -2.16
N LYS A 100 -25.06 11.91 -3.01
CA LYS A 100 -25.54 10.52 -2.98
C LYS A 100 -25.06 9.80 -1.72
N PRO A 101 -25.91 8.94 -1.13
CA PRO A 101 -25.49 8.07 -0.05
C PRO A 101 -24.51 7.01 -0.56
N VAL A 102 -23.58 6.61 0.31
CA VAL A 102 -22.66 5.51 0.08
C VAL A 102 -22.68 4.54 1.25
N GLN A 103 -22.51 3.27 0.94
CA GLN A 103 -22.24 2.21 1.90
C GLN A 103 -21.13 1.32 1.36
N TYR A 104 -20.13 1.06 2.19
CA TYR A 104 -19.03 0.18 1.83
C TYR A 104 -18.48 -0.52 3.07
N SER A 105 -17.81 -1.63 2.83
CA SER A 105 -17.14 -2.41 3.86
C SER A 105 -15.74 -2.74 3.40
N GLY A 106 -14.89 -3.08 4.36
CA GLY A 106 -13.52 -3.46 4.09
C GLY A 106 -12.94 -4.25 5.23
N ASN A 107 -11.66 -4.56 5.07
CA ASN A 107 -10.85 -5.20 6.08
C ASN A 107 -9.57 -4.39 6.28
N THR A 108 -9.11 -4.28 7.53
CA THR A 108 -7.79 -3.75 7.86
C THR A 108 -6.97 -4.83 8.56
N GLU A 109 -5.81 -5.18 7.99
CA GLU A 109 -4.76 -5.95 8.64
C GLU A 109 -3.75 -4.98 9.28
N LEU A 110 -3.48 -5.19 10.56
CA LEU A 110 -2.43 -4.51 11.31
C LEU A 110 -1.40 -5.53 11.77
N VAL A 111 -0.12 -5.30 11.51
CA VAL A 111 0.97 -6.10 12.10
C VAL A 111 1.70 -5.26 13.12
N MET A 112 1.83 -5.77 14.34
CA MET A 112 2.36 -5.02 15.46
C MET A 112 3.28 -5.86 16.35
N PHE A 113 4.40 -5.26 16.70
CA PHE A 113 5.40 -5.76 17.64
C PHE A 113 6.02 -4.56 18.36
N ASP A 114 6.67 -4.78 19.50
CA ASP A 114 7.27 -3.73 20.34
C ASP A 114 6.32 -2.57 20.70
N GLY A 115 5.02 -2.88 20.82
CA GLY A 115 3.99 -1.90 21.17
C GLY A 115 3.64 -0.90 20.07
N LYS A 116 4.10 -1.10 18.84
CA LYS A 116 3.85 -0.23 17.67
C LYS A 116 3.27 -1.01 16.50
N ILE A 117 2.56 -0.30 15.62
CA ILE A 117 2.06 -0.83 14.35
C ILE A 117 3.14 -0.64 13.28
N HIS A 118 3.56 -1.73 12.66
CA HIS A 118 4.57 -1.76 11.59
C HIS A 118 3.97 -1.99 10.20
N LEU A 119 2.76 -2.55 10.12
CA LEU A 119 1.99 -2.62 8.87
C LEU A 119 0.57 -2.13 9.13
N TYR A 120 0.10 -1.23 8.28
CA TYR A 120 -1.30 -0.93 8.06
C TYR A 120 -1.67 -1.40 6.65
N SER A 121 -2.62 -2.32 6.50
CA SER A 121 -3.11 -2.75 5.20
C SER A 121 -4.63 -2.75 5.16
N ALA A 122 -5.23 -1.85 4.39
CA ALA A 122 -6.67 -1.77 4.19
C ALA A 122 -7.08 -2.28 2.81
N ASP A 123 -8.09 -3.13 2.77
CA ASP A 123 -8.79 -3.56 1.56
C ASP A 123 -10.21 -2.99 1.57
N VAL A 124 -10.51 -2.16 0.58
CA VAL A 124 -11.87 -1.70 0.28
C VAL A 124 -12.05 -1.61 -1.23
N LYS A 125 -13.18 -2.09 -1.73
CA LYS A 125 -13.51 -2.09 -3.15
C LYS A 125 -13.88 -0.69 -3.65
N LEU A 126 -12.86 0.12 -3.93
CA LEU A 126 -13.00 1.50 -4.39
C LEU A 126 -13.95 1.66 -5.60
N SER A 127 -13.91 0.72 -6.56
CA SER A 127 -14.80 0.74 -7.72
C SER A 127 -16.29 0.70 -7.34
N SER A 128 -16.64 -0.03 -6.27
CA SER A 128 -18.02 -0.07 -5.77
C SER A 128 -18.44 1.28 -5.16
N VAL A 129 -17.52 1.98 -4.50
CA VAL A 129 -17.78 3.32 -3.96
C VAL A 129 -17.96 4.32 -5.11
N ILE A 130 -17.10 4.27 -6.13
CA ILE A 130 -17.19 5.16 -7.30
C ILE A 130 -18.51 4.94 -8.06
N GLN A 131 -18.93 3.68 -8.27
CA GLN A 131 -20.18 3.36 -8.93
C GLN A 131 -21.40 3.93 -8.19
N GLN A 132 -21.38 3.97 -6.86
CA GLN A 132 -22.48 4.56 -6.06
C GLN A 132 -22.58 6.08 -6.26
N ILE A 133 -21.44 6.78 -6.33
CA ILE A 133 -21.43 8.25 -6.48
C ILE A 133 -21.60 8.68 -7.94
N SER A 134 -21.17 7.87 -8.90
CA SER A 134 -21.25 8.13 -10.34
C SER A 134 -21.56 6.84 -11.14
N PRO A 135 -22.84 6.43 -11.22
CA PRO A 135 -23.28 5.20 -11.89
C PRO A 135 -22.93 5.14 -13.38
N ASP A 136 -22.97 6.30 -14.05
CA ASP A 136 -22.65 6.45 -15.48
C ASP A 136 -21.18 6.79 -15.73
N ALA A 137 -20.36 6.86 -14.67
CA ALA A 137 -18.93 6.96 -14.88
C ALA A 137 -18.47 5.66 -15.53
N ILE A 138 -17.90 5.78 -16.73
CA ILE A 138 -16.88 4.83 -17.16
C ILE A 138 -15.77 4.97 -16.13
N VAL A 139 -15.79 4.10 -15.12
CA VAL A 139 -14.61 3.86 -14.29
C VAL A 139 -13.62 3.26 -15.26
N THR A 140 -12.86 4.14 -15.93
CA THR A 140 -11.52 3.73 -16.33
C THR A 140 -10.93 3.27 -15.01
N PRO A 141 -10.56 1.98 -14.84
CA PRO A 141 -9.80 1.61 -13.67
C PRO A 141 -8.71 2.66 -13.55
N PRO A 142 -8.46 3.22 -12.35
CA PRO A 142 -7.41 4.21 -12.19
C PRO A 142 -6.24 3.67 -12.98
N THR A 143 -5.78 4.38 -14.01
CA THR A 143 -4.62 3.94 -14.79
C THR A 143 -3.55 3.70 -13.77
N ALA A 144 -3.34 2.41 -13.43
CA ALA A 144 -2.83 1.92 -12.15
C ALA A 144 -2.33 3.07 -11.26
N GLY A 145 -3.23 3.63 -10.43
CA GLY A 145 -2.93 4.83 -9.65
C GLY A 145 -1.59 4.67 -8.96
N ASP A 146 -0.59 5.37 -9.50
CA ASP A 146 0.82 5.39 -9.16
C ASP A 146 1.57 4.06 -9.41
N ASP A 147 2.01 3.84 -10.65
CA ASP A 147 2.96 2.79 -11.06
C ASP A 147 4.11 2.70 -10.04
N ILE A 148 4.15 1.66 -9.21
CA ILE A 148 5.18 1.43 -8.18
C ILE A 148 6.61 1.57 -8.77
N HIS A 149 6.76 1.30 -10.08
CA HIS A 149 7.94 1.56 -10.89
C HIS A 149 8.30 3.05 -11.03
N MET A 150 7.31 3.93 -11.24
CA MET A 150 7.50 5.39 -11.25
C MET A 150 7.97 5.89 -9.88
N ARG A 151 7.50 5.30 -8.78
CA ARG A 151 7.94 5.66 -7.43
C ARG A 151 9.38 5.26 -7.15
N VAL A 152 9.78 4.07 -7.57
CA VAL A 152 11.19 3.64 -7.56
C VAL A 152 12.06 4.67 -8.27
N ASN A 153 11.65 5.12 -9.46
CA ASN A 153 12.35 6.15 -10.22
C ASN A 153 12.41 7.51 -9.50
N GLN A 154 11.32 7.94 -8.85
CA GLN A 154 11.31 9.19 -8.08
C GLN A 154 12.28 9.16 -6.89
N ILE A 155 12.31 8.06 -6.12
CA ILE A 155 13.19 7.93 -4.95
C ILE A 155 14.66 7.93 -5.38
N LEU A 156 14.96 7.22 -6.49
CA LEU A 156 16.31 7.14 -7.02
C LEU A 156 16.73 8.37 -7.82
N ALA A 157 15.79 9.27 -8.16
CA ALA A 157 15.96 10.30 -9.15
C ALA A 157 16.49 9.76 -10.51
N LEU A 158 15.97 8.61 -10.94
CA LEU A 158 16.34 7.92 -12.17
C LEU A 158 15.14 7.75 -13.12
N ASN A 159 15.41 7.32 -14.35
CA ASN A 159 14.40 7.03 -15.38
C ASN A 159 14.54 5.60 -15.90
N LEU A 160 14.52 4.62 -15.00
CA LEU A 160 14.54 3.20 -15.36
C LEU A 160 13.21 2.79 -16.00
N THR A 161 13.26 1.96 -17.03
CA THR A 161 12.05 1.36 -17.60
C THR A 161 11.41 0.39 -16.59
N LYS A 162 10.10 0.16 -16.72
CA LYS A 162 9.39 -0.84 -15.90
C LYS A 162 10.10 -2.21 -15.92
N ARG A 163 10.60 -2.59 -17.10
CA ARG A 163 11.31 -3.87 -17.28
C ARG A 163 12.61 -3.94 -16.49
N GLN A 164 13.38 -2.86 -16.44
CA GLN A 164 14.62 -2.82 -15.66
C GLN A 164 14.33 -2.95 -14.16
N ILE A 165 13.30 -2.24 -13.68
CA ILE A 165 12.86 -2.31 -12.30
C ILE A 165 12.31 -3.71 -11.96
N ASP A 166 11.54 -4.33 -12.86
CA ASP A 166 11.08 -5.71 -12.71
C ASP A 166 12.25 -6.70 -12.54
N CYS A 167 13.33 -6.50 -13.30
CA CYS A 167 14.51 -7.35 -13.19
C CYS A 167 15.25 -7.13 -11.86
N LEU A 168 15.40 -5.87 -11.41
CA LEU A 168 15.97 -5.55 -10.09
C LEU A 168 15.13 -6.14 -8.95
N ALA A 169 13.80 -6.08 -9.07
CA ALA A 169 12.85 -6.63 -8.12
C ALA A 169 13.04 -8.15 -7.95
N LEU A 170 13.07 -8.91 -9.05
CA LEU A 170 13.29 -10.36 -8.99
C LEU A 170 14.70 -10.75 -8.51
N LEU A 171 15.72 -9.91 -8.73
CA LEU A 171 17.05 -10.12 -8.13
C LEU A 171 16.99 -10.02 -6.60
N CYS A 172 16.22 -9.07 -6.05
CA CYS A 172 16.10 -8.89 -4.61
C CYS A 172 15.42 -10.11 -3.93
N LEU A 173 14.49 -10.78 -4.61
CA LEU A 173 13.86 -12.03 -4.15
C LEU A 173 14.75 -13.27 -4.32
N ARG A 174 15.90 -13.17 -5.01
CA ARG A 174 16.79 -14.30 -5.33
C ARG A 174 16.09 -15.46 -6.03
N CYS A 175 15.12 -15.17 -6.90
CA CYS A 175 14.42 -16.18 -7.69
C CYS A 175 15.37 -16.98 -8.59
N ASP A 176 15.05 -18.24 -8.85
CA ASP A 176 15.79 -19.04 -9.82
C ASP A 176 15.49 -18.61 -11.28
N ASN A 177 16.33 -19.07 -12.19
CA ASN A 177 16.29 -18.68 -13.60
C ASN A 177 14.96 -19.07 -14.28
N SER A 178 14.36 -20.19 -13.87
CA SER A 178 13.11 -20.69 -14.46
C SER A 178 11.92 -19.82 -14.07
N ILE A 179 11.86 -19.40 -12.80
CA ILE A 179 10.84 -18.47 -12.29
C ILE A 179 10.99 -17.12 -12.99
N ILE A 180 12.21 -16.59 -13.09
CA ILE A 180 12.47 -15.30 -13.75
C ILE A 180 11.98 -15.33 -15.20
N SER A 181 12.35 -16.36 -15.95
CA SER A 181 11.96 -16.48 -17.36
C SER A 181 10.46 -16.64 -17.55
N SER A 182 9.81 -17.48 -16.74
CA SER A 182 8.38 -17.70 -16.78
C SER A 182 7.60 -16.42 -16.45
N LYS A 183 7.92 -15.77 -15.32
CA LYS A 183 7.13 -14.64 -14.82
C LYS A 183 7.34 -13.35 -15.60
N LEU A 184 8.52 -13.17 -16.21
CA LEU A 184 8.77 -12.01 -17.08
C LEU A 184 8.40 -12.27 -18.55
N ASN A 185 8.12 -13.52 -18.93
CA ASN A 185 7.95 -13.97 -20.31
C ASN A 185 9.13 -13.56 -21.22
N ILE A 186 10.37 -13.80 -20.75
CA ILE A 186 11.62 -13.52 -21.48
C ILE A 186 12.66 -14.62 -21.23
N SER A 187 13.64 -14.74 -22.12
CA SER A 187 14.78 -15.62 -21.86
C SER A 187 15.65 -15.10 -20.71
N TYR A 188 16.35 -16.01 -20.03
CA TYR A 188 17.29 -15.64 -18.97
C TYR A 188 18.44 -14.76 -19.50
N ASN A 189 18.85 -14.95 -20.75
CA ASN A 189 19.85 -14.10 -21.41
C ASN A 189 19.34 -12.66 -21.58
N THR A 190 18.07 -12.49 -21.95
CA THR A 190 17.42 -11.18 -22.04
C THR A 190 17.35 -10.51 -20.67
N PHE A 191 16.98 -11.26 -19.62
CA PHE A 191 17.01 -10.78 -18.24
C PHE A 191 18.41 -10.32 -17.83
N ARG A 192 19.45 -11.13 -18.06
CA ARG A 192 20.84 -10.79 -17.77
C ARG A 192 21.26 -9.51 -18.48
N THR A 193 20.89 -9.36 -19.76
CA THR A 193 21.16 -8.15 -20.54
C THR A 193 20.51 -6.92 -19.92
N HIS A 194 19.26 -7.02 -19.44
CA HIS A 194 18.60 -5.92 -18.73
C HIS A 194 19.34 -5.55 -17.45
N ILE A 195 19.78 -6.52 -16.65
CA ILE A 195 20.55 -6.27 -15.43
C ILE A 195 21.88 -5.59 -15.74
N GLU A 196 22.69 -6.15 -16.64
CA GLU A 196 24.00 -5.60 -17.01
C GLU A 196 23.90 -4.16 -17.52
N ARG A 197 22.83 -3.83 -18.25
CA ARG A 197 22.54 -2.46 -18.69
C ARG A 197 22.04 -1.55 -17.57
N THR A 198 21.43 -2.09 -16.52
CA THR A 198 20.84 -1.32 -15.42
C THR A 198 21.88 -0.94 -14.37
N LEU A 199 22.82 -1.85 -14.05
CA LEU A 199 23.81 -1.64 -12.98
C LEU A 199 24.57 -0.30 -13.09
N PRO A 200 25.05 0.16 -14.26
CA PRO A 200 25.76 1.43 -14.36
C PRO A 200 24.90 2.64 -14.00
N PHE A 201 23.60 2.61 -14.32
CA PHE A 201 22.68 3.72 -13.99
C PHE A 201 22.45 3.86 -12.48
N ILE A 202 22.66 2.79 -11.72
CA ILE A 202 22.51 2.76 -10.26
C ILE A 202 23.86 2.76 -9.54
N GLY A 203 24.96 2.96 -10.25
CA GLY A 203 26.31 3.05 -9.69
C GLY A 203 26.91 1.72 -9.21
N LEU A 204 26.39 0.58 -9.70
CA LEU A 204 26.86 -0.75 -9.30
C LEU A 204 27.66 -1.42 -10.40
N SER A 205 28.56 -2.33 -10.00
CA SER A 205 29.33 -3.16 -10.94
C SER A 205 28.91 -4.63 -10.89
N SER A 206 28.20 -5.05 -9.85
CA SER A 206 27.80 -6.44 -9.65
C SER A 206 26.34 -6.59 -9.25
N LYS A 207 25.66 -7.57 -9.86
CA LYS A 207 24.29 -7.93 -9.47
C LYS A 207 24.17 -8.41 -8.02
N LYS A 208 25.28 -8.83 -7.38
CA LYS A 208 25.30 -9.25 -5.98
C LYS A 208 25.08 -8.07 -5.02
N GLU A 209 25.42 -6.86 -5.45
CA GLU A 209 25.32 -5.63 -4.65
C GLU A 209 23.90 -5.04 -4.68
N VAL A 210 23.03 -5.51 -5.58
CA VAL A 210 21.69 -4.93 -5.83
C VAL A 210 20.81 -4.94 -4.59
N PHE A 211 20.90 -5.98 -3.75
CA PHE A 211 20.11 -6.06 -2.53
C PHE A 211 20.53 -4.98 -1.52
N ASP A 212 21.83 -4.90 -1.23
CA ASP A 212 22.39 -3.93 -0.27
C ASP A 212 22.22 -2.49 -0.77
N TRP A 213 22.35 -2.29 -2.08
CA TRP A 213 22.04 -1.03 -2.74
C TRP A 213 20.58 -0.65 -2.58
N ALA A 214 19.65 -1.56 -2.84
CA ALA A 214 18.22 -1.29 -2.72
C ALA A 214 17.83 -0.97 -1.26
N LEU A 215 18.48 -1.64 -0.30
CA LEU A 215 18.33 -1.35 1.12
C LEU A 215 18.85 0.04 1.47
N SER A 216 20.06 0.38 1.01
CA SER A 216 20.73 1.65 1.28
C SER A 216 20.05 2.85 0.62
N ASN A 217 19.39 2.62 -0.53
CA ASN A 217 18.63 3.65 -1.27
C ASN A 217 17.13 3.63 -0.94
N HIS A 218 16.72 2.89 0.10
CA HIS A 218 15.35 2.86 0.60
C HIS A 218 14.28 2.46 -0.44
N VAL A 219 14.65 1.61 -1.41
CA VAL A 219 13.73 1.06 -2.43
C VAL A 219 13.51 -0.44 -2.31
N LEU A 220 14.20 -1.12 -1.39
CA LEU A 220 14.13 -2.59 -1.25
C LEU A 220 12.70 -3.09 -1.05
N GLU A 221 11.92 -2.45 -0.18
CA GLU A 221 10.55 -2.88 0.10
C GLU A 221 9.66 -2.78 -1.15
N LEU A 222 9.77 -1.68 -1.91
CA LEU A 222 9.06 -1.50 -3.18
C LEU A 222 9.45 -2.58 -4.19
N LEU A 223 10.74 -2.89 -4.29
CA LEU A 223 11.25 -3.93 -5.18
C LEU A 223 10.76 -5.33 -4.77
N ILE A 224 10.74 -5.65 -3.48
CA ILE A 224 10.17 -6.91 -2.95
C ILE A 224 8.69 -7.01 -3.33
N HIS A 225 7.93 -5.91 -3.20
CA HIS A 225 6.52 -5.86 -3.56
C HIS A 225 6.28 -6.13 -5.05
N ILE A 226 6.99 -5.42 -5.93
CA ILE A 226 6.94 -5.65 -7.38
C ILE A 226 7.24 -7.12 -7.72
N ALA A 227 8.22 -7.69 -7.04
CA ALA A 227 8.64 -9.06 -7.28
C ALA A 227 7.57 -10.07 -6.84
N LEU A 228 6.98 -9.89 -5.66
CA LEU A 228 5.93 -10.77 -5.13
C LEU A 228 4.65 -10.74 -5.98
N GLU A 229 4.25 -9.58 -6.51
CA GLU A 229 3.09 -9.49 -7.40
C GLU A 229 3.27 -10.30 -8.69
N LYS A 230 4.51 -10.44 -9.18
CA LYS A 230 4.81 -11.24 -10.37
C LYS A 230 4.96 -12.72 -10.09
N VAL A 231 5.45 -13.08 -8.91
CA VAL A 231 5.69 -14.48 -8.56
C VAL A 231 4.39 -15.18 -8.13
N ARG A 232 3.38 -14.42 -7.68
CA ARG A 232 2.01 -14.91 -7.46
C ARG A 232 1.37 -15.54 -8.70
#